data_AF-X1RAL8-F1
#
_entry.id   AF-X1RAL8-F1
#
_cell.length_a   1.000
_cell.length_b   1.000
_cell.length_c   1.000
_cell.angle_alpha   90.00
_cell.angle_beta   90.00
_cell.angle_gamma   90.00
#
_symmetry.space_group_name_H-M   'P 1'
#
loop_
_entity.id
_entity.type
_entity.pdbx_description
1 polymer ?
#
loop_
_entity_poly.entity_id
_entity_poly.type
_entity_poly.pdbx_seq_one_letter_code
_entity_poly.pdbx_strand_id
1 'polypeptide(L)' 'PIVLDNTIGYLECEVISSMDAKSHTLFLAKVLDAEIIKDGEPMTYAYYHEVKGGISPKTAPTYIKKEKIKEKLNVTSG' A
#
# COMPACT_ATOMS: atom_id res chain seq x y z
N PRO A 1 15.02 9.26 6.92
CA PRO A 1 16.00 8.55 6.07
C PRO A 1 15.29 8.04 4.81
N ILE A 2 15.90 8.17 3.63
CA ILE A 2 15.33 7.67 2.37
C ILE A 2 15.74 6.21 2.22
N VAL A 3 14.77 5.30 2.09
CA VAL A 3 15.02 3.87 1.88
C VAL A 3 15.11 3.59 0.39
N LEU A 4 16.28 3.21 -0.09
CA LEU A 4 16.53 2.98 -1.52
C LEU A 4 16.37 1.50 -1.91
N ASP A 5 16.61 0.58 -0.98
CA ASP A 5 16.47 -0.85 -1.22
C ASP A 5 15.03 -1.22 -1.57
N ASN A 6 14.84 -1.92 -2.70
CA ASN A 6 13.53 -2.33 -3.21
C ASN A 6 12.54 -1.19 -3.52
N THR A 7 13.00 0.06 -3.60
CA THR A 7 12.15 1.25 -3.84
C THR A 7 12.28 1.73 -5.28
N ILE A 8 11.17 1.93 -6.00
CA ILE A 8 11.20 2.44 -7.39
C ILE A 8 11.22 3.99 -7.48
N GLY A 9 10.78 4.68 -6.43
CA GLY A 9 10.81 6.13 -6.32
C GLY A 9 10.39 6.57 -4.91
N TYR A 10 10.70 7.80 -4.54
CA TYR A 10 10.39 8.36 -3.23
C TYR A 10 9.69 9.71 -3.31
N LEU A 11 9.06 10.10 -2.21
CA LEU A 11 8.56 11.45 -1.95
C LEU A 11 9.14 11.92 -0.63
N GLU A 12 9.72 13.12 -0.62
CA GLU A 12 10.06 13.85 0.60
C GLU A 12 8.98 14.90 0.85
N CYS A 13 8.42 14.91 2.06
CA CYS A 13 7.31 15.79 2.39
C CYS A 13 7.49 16.46 3.75
N GLU A 14 7.03 17.71 3.87
CA GLU A 14 6.88 18.44 5.11
C GLU A 14 5.45 18.29 5.64
N VAL A 15 5.28 17.82 6.88
CA VAL A 15 3.96 17.72 7.50
C VAL A 15 3.43 19.13 7.80
N ILE A 16 2.31 19.49 7.18
CA ILE A 16 1.66 20.80 7.38
C ILE A 16 0.43 20.71 8.28
N SER A 17 -0.14 19.51 8.47
CA SER A 17 -1.23 19.26 9.42
C SER A 17 -1.35 17.78 9.77
N SER A 18 -2.08 17.47 10.83
CA SER A 18 -2.41 16.11 11.23
C SER A 18 -3.82 16.02 11.78
N MET A 19 -4.49 14.89 11.56
CA MET A 19 -5.84 14.61 12.06
C MET A 19 -5.86 13.27 12.81
N ASP A 20 -6.53 13.24 13.97
CA ASP A 20 -6.79 12.01 14.70
C ASP A 20 -7.90 11.19 14.03
N ALA A 21 -7.59 9.93 13.68
CA ALA A 21 -8.53 8.94 13.15
C ALA A 21 -8.68 7.73 14.10
N LYS A 22 -8.62 7.99 15.41
CA LYS A 22 -8.78 7.05 16.53
C LYS A 22 -7.69 6.00 16.64
N SER A 23 -7.54 5.16 15.62
CA SER A 23 -6.53 4.10 15.59
C SER A 23 -5.23 4.53 14.89
N HIS A 24 -5.28 5.62 14.12
CA HIS A 24 -4.16 6.13 13.35
C HIS A 24 -4.24 7.66 13.30
N THR A 25 -3.12 8.29 12.96
CA THR A 25 -3.06 9.73 12.66
C THR A 25 -2.89 9.90 11.15
N LEU A 26 -3.75 10.68 10.52
CA LEU A 26 -3.55 11.10 9.14
C LEU A 26 -2.66 12.32 9.13
N PHE A 27 -1.61 12.29 8.30
CA PHE A 27 -0.73 13.44 8.08
C PHE A 27 -1.04 14.06 6.73
N LEU A 28 -1.36 15.35 6.73
CA LEU A 28 -1.37 16.16 5.52
C LEU A 28 0.01 16.77 5.35
N ALA A 29 0.66 16.48 4.23
CA ALA A 29 2.03 16.89 3.98
C ALA A 29 2.18 17.56 2.61
N LYS A 30 3.04 18.58 2.55
CA LYS A 30 3.45 19.26 1.33
C LYS A 30 4.67 18.54 0.75
N VAL A 31 4.64 18.20 -0.54
CA VAL A 31 5.79 17.60 -1.22
C VAL A 31 6.90 18.65 -1.36
N LEU A 32 8.10 18.31 -0.91
CA LEU A 32 9.32 19.11 -1.05
C LEU A 32 10.17 18.61 -2.22
N ASP A 33 10.29 17.29 -2.36
CA ASP A 33 11.09 16.63 -3.40
C ASP A 33 10.50 15.26 -3.77
N ALA A 34 10.82 14.79 -4.98
CA ALA A 34 10.39 13.51 -5.51
C ALA A 34 11.33 13.03 -6.60
N GLU A 35 11.75 11.75 -6.54
CA GLU A 35 12.61 11.16 -7.58
C GLU A 35 12.17 9.74 -7.91
N ILE A 36 12.31 9.38 -9.19
CA ILE A 36 12.21 8.00 -9.67
C ILE A 36 13.63 7.42 -9.64
N ILE A 37 13.86 6.44 -8.76
CA ILE A 37 15.19 5.85 -8.54
C ILE A 37 15.48 4.77 -9.61
N LYS A 38 14.44 4.08 -10.10
CA LYS A 38 14.56 3.04 -11.13
C LYS A 38 13.27 2.90 -11.93
N ASP A 39 13.43 2.53 -13.19
CA ASP A 39 12.31 2.07 -14.01
C ASP A 39 11.79 0.72 -13.52
N GLY A 40 10.47 0.58 -13.47
CA GLY A 40 9.81 -0.64 -13.05
C GLY A 40 8.35 -0.41 -12.69
N GLU A 41 7.59 -1.50 -12.59
CA GLU A 41 6.19 -1.42 -12.20
C GLU A 41 6.07 -1.30 -10.67
N PRO A 42 5.37 -0.27 -10.13
CA PRO A 42 5.09 -0.17 -8.72
C PRO A 42 4.35 -1.41 -8.22
N MET A 43 4.79 -1.97 -7.08
CA MET A 43 4.02 -3.02 -6.44
C MET A 43 2.66 -2.48 -6.01
N THR A 44 1.59 -3.01 -6.59
CA THR A 44 0.25 -2.69 -6.14
C THR A 44 -0.09 -3.52 -4.90
N TYR A 45 -0.96 -2.96 -4.08
CA TYR A 45 -1.45 -3.69 -2.93
C TYR A 45 -2.22 -4.96 -3.34
N ALA A 46 -2.96 -4.93 -4.46
CA ALA A 46 -3.64 -6.11 -5.00
C ALA A 46 -2.65 -7.24 -5.35
N TYR A 47 -1.55 -6.90 -6.05
CA TYR A 47 -0.51 -7.86 -6.41
C TYR A 47 0.18 -8.50 -5.20
N TYR A 48 0.44 -7.72 -4.14
CA TYR A 48 1.00 -8.24 -2.88
C TYR A 48 0.11 -9.33 -2.26
N HIS A 49 -1.22 -9.15 -2.31
CA HIS A 49 -2.17 -10.14 -1.79
C HIS A 49 -2.23 -11.40 -2.65
N GLU A 50 -2.35 -11.22 -3.96
CA GLU A 50 -2.60 -12.31 -4.91
C GLU A 50 -1.36 -13.20 -5.14
N VAL A 51 -0.18 -12.58 -5.25
CA VAL A 51 1.04 -13.25 -5.72
C VAL A 51 2.03 -13.50 -4.58
N LYS A 52 2.23 -12.53 -3.68
CA LYS A 52 3.14 -12.70 -2.54
C LYS A 52 2.51 -13.48 -1.38
N GLY A 53 1.22 -13.85 -1.49
CA GLY A 53 0.50 -14.62 -0.48
C GLY A 53 0.35 -13.86 0.84
N GLY A 54 0.51 -12.53 0.81
CA GLY A 54 0.45 -11.68 1.99
C GLY A 54 -0.98 -11.59 2.49
N ILE A 55 -1.30 -12.30 3.57
CA ILE A 55 -2.57 -12.09 4.28
C ILE A 55 -2.38 -10.84 5.11
N SER A 56 -3.08 -9.77 4.78
CA SER A 56 -3.08 -8.62 5.67
C SER A 56 -3.64 -8.99 7.02
N PRO A 57 -3.10 -8.44 8.12
CA PRO A 57 -3.62 -8.70 9.45
C PRO A 57 -5.14 -8.44 9.51
N LYS A 58 -5.87 -9.20 10.32
CA LYS A 58 -7.33 -9.04 10.49
C LYS A 58 -7.76 -7.60 10.83
N THR A 59 -6.85 -6.81 11.39
CA THR A 59 -7.04 -5.42 11.83
C THR A 59 -6.74 -4.39 10.73
N ALA A 60 -6.19 -4.79 9.59
CA ALA A 60 -5.89 -3.88 8.50
C ALA A 60 -7.19 -3.45 7.78
N PRO A 61 -7.32 -2.18 7.35
CA PRO A 61 -8.51 -1.70 6.61
C PRO A 61 -8.72 -2.43 5.28
N THR A 62 -7.67 -3.09 4.80
CA THR A 62 -7.56 -3.80 3.54
C THR A 62 -7.58 -5.33 3.71
N TYR A 63 -8.00 -5.84 4.88
CA TYR A 63 -8.17 -7.28 5.13
C TYR A 63 -9.39 -7.84 4.40
N ILE A 64 -9.19 -8.90 3.62
CA ILE A 64 -10.26 -9.68 2.99
C ILE A 64 -10.20 -11.10 3.55
N LYS A 65 -11.31 -11.60 4.09
CA LYS A 65 -11.41 -12.99 4.58
C LYS A 65 -11.14 -13.97 3.44
N LYS A 66 -10.27 -14.97 3.67
CA LYS A 66 -9.89 -16.03 2.70
C LYS A 66 -11.07 -16.71 2.01
N GLU A 67 -12.20 -16.87 2.71
CA GLU A 67 -13.44 -17.47 2.16
C GLU A 67 -13.98 -16.66 0.97
N LYS A 68 -13.95 -15.32 1.03
CA LYS A 68 -14.39 -14.44 -0.07
C LYS A 68 -13.40 -14.39 -1.23
N ILE A 69 -12.14 -14.77 -1.02
CA ILE A 69 -11.11 -14.80 -2.07
C ILE A 69 -11.37 -15.97 -3.03
N LYS A 70 -11.73 -17.15 -2.50
CA LYS A 70 -12.08 -18.33 -3.32
C LYS A 70 -13.33 -18.10 -4.18
N GLU A 71 -14.29 -17.32 -3.67
CA GLU A 71 -15.53 -17.02 -4.38
C GLU A 71 -15.30 -16.09 -5.59
N LYS A 72 -14.43 -15.08 -5.48
CA LYS A 72 -14.09 -14.19 -6.61
C LYS A 72 -13.29 -14.86 -7.72
N LEU A 73 -12.40 -15.80 -7.38
CA LEU A 73 -11.60 -16.55 -8.37
C LEU A 73 -12.46 -17.49 -9.22
N ASN A 74 -13.53 -18.05 -8.66
CA ASN A 74 -14.45 -18.96 -9.37
C ASN A 74 -15.46 -18.24 -10.28
N VAL A 75 -15.66 -16.92 -10.12
CA VAL A 75 -16.60 -16.14 -10.96
C VAL A 75 -15.91 -15.60 -12.23
N THR A 76 -14.58 -15.54 -12.27
CA THR A 76 -13.83 -14.97 -13.41
C THR A 76 -13.37 -16.05 -14.42
N SER A 77 -13.74 -17.31 -14.21
CA SER A 77 -13.43 -18.45 -15.09
C SER A 77 -14.69 -19.12 -15.67
N GLY A 78 -15.83 -18.41 -15.66
CA GLY A 78 -17.08 -18.79 -16.31
C GLY A 78 -17.44 -17.84 -17.44
#